data_AF-A0A973FUP2-F1
#
_entry.id   AF-A0A973FUP2-F1
#
_cell.length_a   1.000
_cell.length_b   1.000
_cell.length_c   1.000
_cell.angle_alpha   90.00
_cell.angle_beta   90.00
_cell.angle_gamma   90.00
#
_symmetry.space_group_name_H-M   'P 1'
#
loop_
_entity.id
_entity.type
_entity.pdbx_description
1 polymer ?
#
loop_
_entity_poly.entity_id
_entity_poly.type
_entity_poly.pdbx_seq_one_letter_code
_entity_poly.pdbx_strand_id
1 'polypeptide(L)'
;MPPAARVGDMVLQSAPHCHAPIHPPVPVPTPVPHPAVPLTIITGKPTVLIGNQPAATVTSTTTPCTLPGCVPGGPGMVTMGSTTVMICGLPAARVNDMTTHSACVAPIPSPVGNILPPGCPTVMIGG
;
A
#
# COMPACT_ATOMS: atom_id res chain seq x y z
N MET A 1 14.43 -13.22 -7.10
CA MET A 1 14.09 -12.69 -5.77
C MET A 1 13.85 -11.20 -5.90
N PRO A 2 12.70 -10.64 -5.51
CA PRO A 2 12.47 -9.20 -5.55
C PRO A 2 13.24 -8.45 -4.44
N PRO A 3 13.55 -7.16 -4.63
CA PRO A 3 14.07 -6.30 -3.57
C PRO A 3 13.12 -6.21 -2.37
N ALA A 4 13.68 -6.11 -1.17
CA ALA A 4 12.93 -5.95 0.06
C ALA A 4 12.28 -4.55 0.15
N ALA A 5 11.12 -4.48 0.78
CA ALA A 5 10.43 -3.24 1.05
C ALA A 5 10.73 -2.69 2.45
N ARG A 6 10.67 -1.36 2.58
CA ARG A 6 10.95 -0.62 3.81
C ARG A 6 10.07 0.63 3.92
N VAL A 7 10.06 1.23 5.10
CA VAL A 7 9.45 2.55 5.29
C VAL A 7 10.08 3.55 4.31
N GLY A 8 9.22 4.33 3.64
CA GLY A 8 9.64 5.26 2.59
C GLY A 8 9.43 4.73 1.16
N ASP A 9 9.29 3.41 0.98
CA ASP A 9 8.97 2.86 -0.34
C ASP A 9 7.52 3.16 -0.74
N MET A 10 7.26 3.10 -2.05
CA MET A 10 5.97 3.50 -2.62
C MET A 10 5.08 2.29 -2.91
N VAL A 11 3.78 2.49 -2.77
CA VAL A 11 2.72 1.56 -3.18
C VAL A 11 1.86 2.26 -4.22
N LEU A 12 1.47 1.54 -5.27
CA LEU A 12 0.53 2.03 -6.26
C LEU A 12 -0.70 1.14 -6.31
N GLN A 13 -1.85 1.76 -6.23
CA GLN A 13 -3.15 1.14 -6.43
C GLN A 13 -3.37 0.95 -7.92
N SER A 14 -3.59 -0.29 -8.36
CA SER A 14 -3.38 -0.69 -9.76
C SER A 14 -4.50 -0.26 -10.71
N ALA A 15 -5.65 0.18 -10.19
CA ALA A 15 -6.75 0.65 -11.03
C ALA A 15 -7.38 1.96 -10.54
N PRO A 16 -8.05 2.70 -11.45
CA PRO A 16 -8.87 3.84 -11.09
C PRO A 16 -9.92 3.41 -10.06
N HIS A 17 -10.09 4.23 -9.03
CA HIS A 17 -11.06 4.02 -7.97
C HIS A 17 -11.68 5.36 -7.58
N CYS A 18 -12.80 5.31 -6.87
CA CYS A 18 -13.39 6.49 -6.24
C CYS A 18 -13.66 6.21 -4.76
N HIS A 19 -13.65 7.28 -3.97
CA HIS A 19 -14.04 7.25 -2.57
C HIS A 19 -15.18 8.24 -2.34
N ALA A 20 -16.41 7.75 -2.23
CA ALA A 20 -17.48 8.50 -1.59
C ALA A 20 -18.47 7.54 -0.92
N PRO A 21 -18.25 7.17 0.35
CA PRO A 21 -19.21 6.37 1.12
C PRO A 21 -20.11 7.20 2.05
N ILE A 22 -20.07 8.53 1.97
CA ILE A 22 -20.77 9.38 2.93
C ILE A 22 -22.09 9.91 2.34
N HIS A 23 -23.18 9.23 2.71
CA HIS A 23 -24.62 9.57 2.57
C HIS A 23 -25.37 8.88 1.41
N PRO A 24 -26.71 8.63 1.54
CA PRO A 24 -27.56 8.07 0.49
C PRO A 24 -27.37 8.80 -0.84
N PRO A 25 -27.71 8.19 -2.01
CA PRO A 25 -27.37 8.71 -3.34
C PRO A 25 -27.71 10.20 -3.49
N VAL A 26 -26.73 11.08 -3.28
CA VAL A 26 -26.90 12.52 -3.52
C VAL A 26 -26.27 12.81 -4.88
N PRO A 27 -26.95 13.52 -5.79
CA PRO A 27 -26.44 13.84 -7.12
C PRO A 27 -25.12 14.63 -7.13
N VAL A 28 -24.67 15.19 -6.00
CA VAL A 28 -23.49 16.05 -5.92
C VAL A 28 -22.90 16.04 -4.49
N PRO A 29 -21.57 15.96 -4.32
CA PRO A 29 -20.57 15.69 -5.36
C PRO A 29 -20.50 14.20 -5.69
N THR A 30 -20.70 13.86 -6.97
CA THR A 30 -20.51 12.50 -7.47
C THR A 30 -19.06 12.07 -7.27
N PRO A 31 -18.77 10.86 -6.77
CA PRO A 31 -17.41 10.32 -6.75
C PRO A 31 -16.77 10.42 -8.16
N VAL A 32 -15.65 11.13 -8.26
CA VAL A 32 -14.90 11.28 -9.51
C VAL A 32 -13.68 10.36 -9.48
N PRO A 33 -13.51 9.46 -10.46
CA PRO A 33 -12.30 8.65 -10.56
C PRO A 33 -11.09 9.55 -10.74
N HIS A 34 -9.99 9.21 -10.07
CA HIS A 34 -8.70 9.85 -10.31
C HIS A 34 -7.65 8.81 -10.73
N PRO A 35 -6.56 9.24 -11.40
CA PRO A 35 -5.42 8.37 -11.65
C PRO A 35 -4.79 7.88 -10.35
N ALA A 36 -4.21 6.68 -10.37
CA ALA A 36 -3.50 6.15 -9.22
C ALA A 36 -2.36 7.09 -8.78
N VAL A 37 -2.26 7.32 -7.47
CA VAL A 37 -1.17 8.09 -6.87
C VAL A 37 -0.32 7.16 -6.01
N PRO A 38 1.02 7.28 -6.06
CA PRO A 38 1.89 6.56 -5.14
C PRO A 38 1.62 6.96 -3.69
N LEU A 39 1.46 5.97 -2.81
CA LEU A 39 1.30 6.13 -1.37
C LEU A 39 2.51 5.56 -0.65
N THR A 40 3.08 6.31 0.28
CA THR A 40 4.33 5.94 0.95
C THR A 40 4.05 4.97 2.09
N ILE A 41 4.83 3.89 2.22
CA ILE A 41 4.81 3.01 3.40
C ILE A 41 5.35 3.78 4.60
N ILE A 42 4.53 3.91 5.65
CA ILE A 42 4.87 4.70 6.85
C ILE A 42 5.04 3.86 8.11
N THR A 43 4.54 2.62 8.13
CA THR A 43 4.75 1.71 9.26
C THR A 43 5.68 0.56 8.87
N GLY A 44 6.62 0.27 9.76
CA GLY A 44 7.58 -0.82 9.62
C GLY A 44 8.04 -1.31 10.99
N LYS A 45 8.96 -2.27 11.01
CA LYS A 45 9.53 -2.82 12.23
C LYS A 45 10.89 -2.17 12.51
N PRO A 46 11.01 -1.27 13.52
CA PRO A 46 12.23 -0.48 13.73
C PRO A 46 13.42 -1.30 14.24
N THR A 47 13.21 -2.53 14.70
CA THR A 47 14.27 -3.43 15.16
C THR A 47 15.05 -4.10 14.02
N VAL A 48 14.50 -4.12 12.80
CA VAL A 48 15.16 -4.67 11.62
C VAL A 48 15.23 -3.58 10.55
N LEU A 49 16.44 -3.20 10.18
CA LEU A 49 16.69 -2.13 9.23
C LEU A 49 17.08 -2.69 7.86
N ILE A 50 16.47 -2.14 6.82
CA ILE A 50 16.77 -2.45 5.42
C ILE A 50 17.23 -1.17 4.75
N GLY A 51 18.53 -1.09 4.44
CA GLY A 51 19.20 0.14 3.97
C GLY A 51 18.92 1.35 4.87
N ASN A 52 19.04 1.17 6.19
CA ASN A 52 18.84 2.18 7.24
C ASN A 52 17.40 2.68 7.45
N GLN A 53 16.38 2.05 6.86
CA GLN A 53 14.98 2.32 7.20
C GLN A 53 14.33 1.09 7.86
N PRO A 54 13.34 1.26 8.74
CA PRO A 54 12.56 0.15 9.29
C PRO A 54 12.01 -0.75 8.18
N ALA A 55 12.18 -2.06 8.33
CA ALA A 55 11.71 -3.04 7.37
C ALA A 55 10.17 -3.07 7.31
N ALA A 56 9.61 -3.17 6.10
CA ALA A 56 8.18 -3.36 5.92
C ALA A 56 7.82 -4.85 6.01
N THR A 57 6.64 -5.12 6.55
CA THR A 57 6.08 -6.48 6.65
C THR A 57 4.65 -6.49 6.13
N VAL A 58 4.04 -7.67 6.05
CA VAL A 58 2.57 -7.70 6.03
C VAL A 58 2.03 -6.90 7.23
N THR A 59 0.90 -6.25 7.05
CA THR A 59 0.30 -5.24 7.94
C THR A 59 0.97 -3.87 7.97
N SER A 60 2.11 -3.68 7.28
CA SER A 60 2.63 -2.31 7.04
C SER A 60 1.60 -1.49 6.27
N THR A 61 1.44 -0.24 6.65
CA THR A 61 0.43 0.69 6.16
C THR A 61 1.05 1.85 5.43
N THR A 62 0.30 2.40 4.47
CA THR A 62 0.71 3.57 3.70
C THR A 62 0.16 4.86 4.30
N THR A 63 0.66 6.00 3.81
CA THR A 63 -0.07 7.26 3.91
C THR A 63 -1.47 7.11 3.29
N PRO A 64 -2.50 7.79 3.83
CA PRO A 64 -3.75 7.96 3.12
C PRO A 64 -3.56 8.73 1.81
N CYS A 65 -4.43 8.50 0.84
CA CYS A 65 -4.56 9.37 -0.31
C CYS A 65 -5.15 10.72 0.12
N THR A 66 -4.47 11.82 -0.20
CA THR A 66 -4.83 13.18 0.23
C THR A 66 -5.57 13.97 -0.85
N LEU A 67 -5.93 13.34 -1.97
CA LEU A 67 -6.72 14.01 -3.01
C LEU A 67 -8.07 14.43 -2.43
N PRO A 68 -8.60 15.62 -2.75
CA PRO A 68 -9.84 16.13 -2.16
C PRO A 68 -11.05 15.20 -2.30
N GLY A 69 -11.10 14.40 -3.38
CA GLY A 69 -12.13 13.39 -3.62
C GLY A 69 -11.89 12.04 -2.93
N CYS A 70 -10.85 11.91 -2.11
CA CYS A 70 -10.43 10.66 -1.48
C CYS A 70 -10.71 10.65 0.02
N VAL A 71 -11.99 10.55 0.40
CA VAL A 71 -12.39 10.48 1.82
C VAL A 71 -13.14 9.17 2.05
N PRO A 72 -12.62 8.25 2.90
CA PRO A 72 -11.51 8.40 3.85
C PRO A 72 -10.09 8.20 3.28
N GLY A 73 -9.93 7.81 2.01
CA GLY A 73 -8.64 7.85 1.29
C GLY A 73 -7.58 6.81 1.69
N GLY A 74 -7.78 6.05 2.76
CA GLY A 74 -6.85 5.02 3.21
C GLY A 74 -6.80 4.89 4.74
N PRO A 75 -5.73 4.30 5.30
CA PRO A 75 -4.49 3.87 4.64
C PRO A 75 -4.64 2.57 3.81
N GLY A 76 -3.71 2.36 2.88
CA GLY A 76 -3.47 1.05 2.29
C GLY A 76 -2.68 0.15 3.25
N MET A 77 -2.72 -1.16 3.04
CA MET A 77 -2.02 -2.16 3.87
C MET A 77 -1.36 -3.22 3.00
N VAL A 78 -0.12 -3.60 3.32
CA VAL A 78 0.57 -4.73 2.70
C VAL A 78 -0.07 -6.04 3.17
N THR A 79 -0.55 -6.86 2.23
CA THR A 79 -1.28 -8.10 2.53
C THR A 79 -0.56 -9.36 2.08
N MET A 80 0.40 -9.24 1.18
CA MET A 80 1.28 -10.33 0.78
C MET A 80 2.72 -10.02 1.20
N GLY A 81 3.49 -11.07 1.45
CA GLY A 81 4.90 -11.00 1.83
C GLY A 81 5.62 -12.29 1.43
N SER A 82 6.87 -12.42 1.85
CA SER A 82 7.62 -13.67 1.71
C SER A 82 6.97 -14.82 2.47
N THR A 83 6.92 -16.00 1.85
CA THR A 83 6.46 -17.24 2.49
C THR A 83 7.49 -17.87 3.41
N THR A 84 8.76 -17.44 3.32
CA THR A 84 9.88 -18.07 4.04
C THR A 84 10.66 -17.11 4.92
N VAL A 85 10.60 -15.80 4.67
CA VAL A 85 11.36 -14.79 5.41
C VAL A 85 10.42 -13.98 6.30
N MET A 86 10.68 -14.04 7.60
CA MET A 86 9.87 -13.39 8.62
C MET A 86 10.68 -12.28 9.30
N ILE A 87 10.06 -11.12 9.49
CA ILE A 87 10.61 -9.99 10.23
C ILE A 87 9.68 -9.71 11.40
N CYS A 88 10.20 -9.81 12.62
CA CYS A 88 9.43 -9.69 13.85
C CYS A 88 8.16 -10.58 13.88
N GLY A 89 8.29 -11.82 13.38
CA GLY A 89 7.20 -12.80 13.35
C GLY A 89 6.15 -12.58 12.25
N LEU A 90 6.37 -11.64 11.32
CA LEU A 90 5.47 -11.39 10.18
C LEU A 90 6.22 -11.57 8.85
N PRO A 91 5.56 -12.07 7.79
CA PRO A 91 6.11 -12.12 6.44
C PRO A 91 6.74 -10.80 5.99
N ALA A 92 7.98 -10.85 5.51
CA ALA A 92 8.70 -9.69 5.02
C ALA A 92 8.12 -9.18 3.70
N ALA A 93 7.92 -7.87 3.58
CA ALA A 93 7.36 -7.26 2.37
C ALA A 93 8.45 -7.00 1.31
N ARG A 94 8.06 -7.03 0.04
CA ARG A 94 8.95 -6.98 -1.13
C ARG A 94 8.31 -6.21 -2.27
N VAL A 95 9.12 -5.76 -3.22
CA VAL A 95 8.62 -5.19 -4.47
C VAL A 95 7.66 -6.18 -5.16
N ASN A 96 6.56 -5.64 -5.67
CA ASN A 96 5.42 -6.34 -6.26
C ASN A 96 4.51 -7.11 -5.30
N ASP A 97 4.80 -7.17 -3.99
CA ASP A 97 3.86 -7.77 -3.04
C ASP A 97 2.55 -6.98 -3.02
N MET A 98 1.45 -7.72 -2.89
CA MET A 98 0.10 -7.18 -2.93
C MET A 98 -0.21 -6.32 -1.69
N THR A 99 -0.97 -5.27 -1.93
CA THR A 99 -1.51 -4.35 -0.94
C THR A 99 -3.01 -4.22 -1.11
N THR A 100 -3.73 -4.03 -0.02
CA THR A 100 -5.17 -3.73 -0.02
C THR A 100 -5.42 -2.29 0.36
N HIS A 101 -6.33 -1.63 -0.37
CA HIS A 101 -6.77 -0.26 -0.13
C HIS A 101 -8.27 -0.27 0.14
N SER A 102 -8.65 -0.62 1.37
CA SER A 102 -10.05 -0.89 1.74
C SER A 102 -10.98 0.32 1.64
N ALA A 103 -10.43 1.53 1.55
CA ALA A 103 -11.20 2.74 1.28
C ALA A 103 -11.72 2.79 -0.18
N CYS A 104 -11.11 2.06 -1.12
CA CYS A 104 -11.36 2.05 -2.56
C CYS A 104 -12.58 1.21 -2.99
N VAL A 105 -13.78 1.58 -2.53
CA VAL A 105 -14.97 0.72 -2.61
C VAL A 105 -16.01 1.08 -3.69
N ALA A 106 -15.87 2.17 -4.46
CA ALA A 106 -16.95 2.63 -5.36
C ALA A 106 -16.46 3.27 -6.67
N PRO A 107 -17.30 3.35 -7.73
CA PRO A 107 -18.25 2.35 -8.25
C PRO A 107 -17.55 1.18 -8.98
N ILE A 108 -16.23 1.29 -9.20
CA ILE A 108 -15.38 0.25 -9.79
C ILE A 108 -14.49 -0.28 -8.66
N PRO A 109 -14.76 -1.46 -8.10
CA PRO A 109 -13.95 -2.02 -7.03
C PRO A 109 -12.54 -2.35 -7.55
N SER A 110 -11.54 -1.64 -7.06
CA SER A 110 -10.14 -2.03 -7.22
C SER A 110 -9.34 -1.72 -5.94
N PRO A 111 -9.66 -2.37 -4.82
CA PRO A 111 -8.98 -2.15 -3.54
C PRO A 111 -7.63 -2.86 -3.50
N VAL A 112 -6.94 -2.99 -4.64
CA VAL A 112 -5.67 -3.71 -4.77
C VAL A 112 -4.60 -2.80 -5.35
N GLY A 113 -3.40 -2.98 -4.86
CA GLY A 113 -2.20 -2.32 -5.34
C GLY A 113 -0.98 -3.18 -5.10
N ASN A 114 0.18 -2.69 -5.52
CA ASN A 114 1.44 -3.39 -5.31
C ASN A 114 2.52 -2.43 -4.81
N ILE A 115 3.49 -2.97 -4.07
CA ILE A 115 4.70 -2.22 -3.72
C ILE A 115 5.50 -1.96 -5.00
N LEU A 116 5.81 -0.70 -5.27
CA LEU A 116 6.55 -0.27 -6.43
C LEU A 116 8.06 -0.52 -6.28
N PRO A 117 8.78 -0.74 -7.39
CA PRO A 117 10.22 -0.60 -7.45
C PRO A 117 10.67 0.82 -7.00
N PRO A 118 11.92 0.99 -6.53
CA PRO A 118 12.99 -0.01 -6.51
C PRO A 118 13.08 -0.86 -5.24
N GLY A 119 12.32 -0.52 -4.18
CA GLY A 119 12.55 -1.06 -2.84
C GLY A 119 14.00 -0.81 -2.38
N CYS A 120 14.59 -1.77 -1.67
CA CYS A 120 16.01 -1.78 -1.33
C CYS A 120 16.80 -2.73 -2.25
N PRO A 121 17.48 -2.23 -3.29
CA PRO A 121 18.13 -3.09 -4.31
C PRO A 121 19.30 -3.92 -3.79
N THR A 122 19.83 -3.61 -2.59
CA THR A 122 20.92 -4.36 -1.96
C THR A 122 20.43 -5.50 -1.09
N VAL A 123 19.13 -5.61 -0.82
CA VAL A 123 18.54 -6.64 0.02
C VAL A 123 17.46 -7.37 -0.77
N MET A 124 17.73 -8.61 -1.14
CA MET A 124 16.82 -9.43 -1.95
C MET A 124 16.18 -10.49 -1.07
N ILE A 125 14.85 -10.57 -1.07
CA ILE A 125 14.09 -11.52 -0.24
C ILE A 125 13.42 -12.56 -1.14
N GLY A 126 13.71 -13.84 -0.89
CA GLY A 126 13.12 -14.98 -1.60
C GLY A 126 11.77 -15.44 -1.01
N GLY A 127 11.34 -16.63 -1.43
CA GLY A 127 10.06 -17.24 -1.03
C GLY A 127 8.86 -16.46 -1.54
#